data_AF-A0A395UQ06-F1
#
_entry.id   AF-A0A395UQ06-F1
#
_cell.length_a   1.000
_cell.length_b   1.000
_cell.length_c   1.000
_cell.angle_alpha   90.00
_cell.angle_beta   90.00
_cell.angle_gamma   90.00
#
_symmetry.space_group_name_H-M   'P 1'
#
loop_
_entity.id
_entity.type
_entity.pdbx_description
1 polymer ?
#
loop_
_entity_poly.entity_id
_entity_poly.type
_entity_poly.pdbx_seq_one_letter_code
_entity_poly.pdbx_strand_id
1 'polypeptide(L)'
;MRILEGKELEDALKQMQEWEAKKAKAIEDAFQRGIATGEDITNLLWTYTDTNLRWELFADLAEKGKLSDEAFNKGLAIAWTEGRGTGDFRAIQYFMRCKKELVMNEEELVYYNSLPDKVTLYRGCSIEEYEDEDGDSCFGISWTTSRDVAEFFAFRNEQEDTAVYSIEVDKEDIKAVFLSRNEFEAICFGGDEATLVTDEPTELYTNYMERKKQELDEFMNK
;
A
#
# COMPACT_ATOMS: atom_id res chain seq x y z
N MET A 1 25.21 -14.20 15.28
CA MET A 1 24.29 -13.58 16.28
C MET A 1 24.93 -13.78 17.65
N ARG A 2 25.32 -12.70 18.35
CA ARG A 2 25.93 -12.78 19.69
C ARG A 2 24.80 -12.99 20.71
N ILE A 3 24.92 -13.98 21.57
CA ILE A 3 23.97 -14.21 22.67
C ILE A 3 24.29 -13.22 23.79
N LEU A 4 23.29 -12.46 24.22
CA LEU A 4 23.37 -11.59 25.40
C LEU A 4 23.09 -12.44 26.64
N GLU A 5 23.91 -12.30 27.68
CA GLU A 5 23.77 -13.07 28.93
C GLU A 5 23.99 -12.18 30.16
N GLY A 6 23.41 -12.59 31.29
CA GLY A 6 23.55 -11.90 32.57
C GLY A 6 23.14 -10.44 32.51
N LYS A 7 23.99 -9.54 33.00
CA LYS A 7 23.71 -8.11 33.11
C LYS A 7 23.44 -7.43 31.77
N GLU A 8 24.12 -7.82 30.69
CA GLU A 8 23.88 -7.25 29.35
C GLU A 8 22.45 -7.56 28.87
N LEU A 9 21.93 -8.75 29.19
CA LEU A 9 20.55 -9.12 28.86
C LEU A 9 19.55 -8.36 29.73
N GLU A 10 19.81 -8.24 31.04
CA GLU A 10 18.95 -7.48 31.95
C GLU A 10 18.84 -6.00 31.56
N ASP A 11 19.97 -5.37 31.23
CA ASP A 11 20.00 -3.98 30.79
C ASP A 11 19.26 -3.80 29.45
N ALA A 12 19.41 -4.75 28.51
CA ALA A 12 18.67 -4.73 27.25
C ALA A 12 17.15 -4.89 27.44
N LEU A 13 16.72 -5.82 28.30
CA LEU A 13 15.29 -6.02 28.63
C LEU A 13 14.70 -4.77 29.27
N LYS A 14 15.44 -4.12 30.17
CA LYS A 14 15.00 -2.86 30.79
C LYS A 14 14.84 -1.74 29.76
N GLN A 15 15.81 -1.58 28.86
CA GLN A 15 15.71 -0.59 27.77
C GLN A 15 14.51 -0.87 26.86
N MET A 16 14.23 -2.14 26.54
CA MET A 16 13.03 -2.52 25.77
C MET A 16 11.75 -2.13 26.50
N GLN A 17 11.64 -2.41 27.80
CA GLN A 17 10.47 -2.03 28.59
C GLN A 17 10.27 -0.51 28.68
N GLU A 18 11.34 0.24 28.89
CA GLU A 18 11.31 1.71 28.90
C GLU A 18 10.88 2.27 27.54
N TRP A 19 11.36 1.66 26.44
CA TRP A 19 10.95 2.00 25.08
C TRP A 19 9.46 1.76 24.84
N GLU A 20 8.95 0.57 25.20
CA GLU A 20 7.53 0.25 25.06
C GLU A 20 6.63 1.17 25.90
N ALA A 21 7.04 1.52 27.12
CA ALA A 21 6.31 2.47 27.95
C ALA A 21 6.31 3.88 27.34
N LYS A 22 7.44 4.34 26.79
CA LYS A 22 7.55 5.63 26.09
C LYS A 22 6.66 5.65 24.85
N LYS A 23 6.67 4.57 24.07
CA LYS A 23 5.81 4.38 22.90
C LYS A 23 4.32 4.45 23.26
N ALA A 24 3.89 3.65 24.23
CA ALA A 24 2.50 3.62 24.67
C ALA A 24 2.02 5.00 25.13
N LYS A 25 2.85 5.70 25.91
CA LYS A 25 2.55 7.07 26.34
C LYS A 25 2.42 8.06 25.18
N ALA A 26 3.35 8.02 24.22
CA ALA A 26 3.30 8.94 23.07
C ALA A 26 2.05 8.73 22.21
N ILE A 27 1.62 7.48 22.03
CA ILE A 27 0.39 7.12 21.31
C ILE A 27 -0.84 7.60 22.08
N GLU A 28 -0.91 7.36 23.40
CA GLU A 28 -2.01 7.84 24.26
C GLU A 28 -2.11 9.38 24.26
N ASP A 29 -0.98 10.07 24.39
CA ASP A 29 -0.93 11.53 24.33
C ASP A 29 -1.44 12.05 22.97
N ALA A 30 -1.14 11.33 21.88
CA ALA A 30 -1.63 11.64 20.53
C ALA A 30 -3.15 11.45 20.41
N PHE A 31 -3.72 10.39 21.01
CA PHE A 31 -5.16 10.19 21.08
C PHE A 31 -5.87 11.34 21.81
N GLN A 32 -5.32 11.76 22.95
CA GLN A 32 -5.93 12.80 23.78
C GLN A 32 -5.86 14.18 23.12
N ARG A 33 -4.71 14.53 22.53
CA ARG A 33 -4.50 15.87 21.94
C ARG A 33 -5.11 16.02 20.53
N GLY A 34 -5.36 14.90 19.84
CA GLY A 34 -5.69 14.90 18.40
C GLY A 34 -4.48 15.21 17.54
N ILE A 35 -4.52 14.86 16.25
CA ILE A 35 -3.39 15.05 15.33
C ILE A 35 -3.84 15.97 14.19
N ALA A 36 -3.15 17.10 14.06
CA ALA A 36 -3.57 18.19 13.18
C ALA A 36 -2.81 18.24 11.85
N THR A 37 -1.58 17.73 11.79
CA THR A 37 -0.69 17.87 10.61
C THR A 37 -0.30 16.51 10.06
N GLY A 38 0.05 16.46 8.77
CA GLY A 38 0.61 15.28 8.13
C GLY A 38 1.95 14.86 8.75
N GLU A 39 2.79 15.83 9.12
CA GLU A 39 4.08 15.54 9.75
C GLU A 39 3.95 14.82 11.09
N ASP A 40 3.02 15.24 11.96
CA ASP A 40 2.83 14.62 13.28
C ASP A 40 2.42 13.15 13.15
N ILE A 41 1.45 12.85 12.27
CA ILE A 41 0.98 11.47 12.07
C ILE A 41 2.08 10.61 11.44
N THR A 42 2.78 11.13 10.42
CA THR A 42 3.85 10.39 9.74
C THR A 42 5.00 10.11 10.71
N ASN A 43 5.42 11.07 11.52
CA ASN A 43 6.43 10.87 12.55
C ASN A 43 6.01 9.82 13.59
N LEU A 44 4.74 9.84 14.01
CA LEU A 44 4.22 8.85 14.95
C LEU A 44 4.28 7.42 14.36
N LEU A 45 3.84 7.25 13.11
CA LEU A 45 3.85 5.97 12.40
C LEU A 45 5.28 5.46 12.14
N TRP A 46 6.23 6.33 11.82
CA TRP A 46 7.61 5.90 11.58
C TRP A 46 8.40 5.64 12.86
N THR A 47 8.16 6.42 13.91
CA THR A 47 8.94 6.34 15.15
C THR A 47 8.52 5.16 16.01
N TYR A 48 7.21 4.89 16.06
CA TYR A 48 6.65 3.99 17.07
C TYR A 48 6.15 2.67 16.52
N THR A 49 6.08 2.49 15.19
CA THR A 49 5.70 1.22 14.58
C THR A 49 6.65 0.78 13.47
N ASP A 50 6.72 -0.54 13.30
CA ASP A 50 7.31 -1.15 12.12
C ASP A 50 6.24 -1.38 11.04
N THR A 51 6.68 -1.87 9.89
CA THR A 51 5.84 -2.15 8.72
C THR A 51 4.63 -3.03 9.04
N ASN A 52 4.71 -3.95 10.01
CA ASN A 52 3.59 -4.83 10.34
C ASN A 52 2.52 -4.13 11.18
N LEU A 53 2.85 -3.04 11.88
CA LEU A 53 1.95 -2.37 12.83
C LEU A 53 1.53 -0.96 12.40
N ARG A 54 2.11 -0.41 11.32
CA ARG A 54 1.74 0.93 10.80
C ARG A 54 0.27 1.04 10.43
N TRP A 55 -0.28 0.03 9.75
CA TRP A 55 -1.68 0.02 9.37
C TRP A 55 -2.61 0.01 10.58
N GLU A 56 -2.37 -0.89 11.54
CA GLU A 56 -3.20 -0.99 12.75
C GLU A 56 -3.15 0.28 13.60
N LEU A 57 -1.97 0.87 13.80
CA LEU A 57 -1.86 2.12 14.53
C LEU A 57 -2.61 3.26 13.82
N PHE A 58 -2.48 3.37 12.50
CA PHE A 58 -3.24 4.36 11.74
C PHE A 58 -4.75 4.13 11.88
N ALA A 59 -5.22 2.90 11.74
CA ALA A 59 -6.63 2.58 11.85
C ALA A 59 -7.18 2.89 13.25
N ASP A 60 -6.44 2.53 14.31
CA ASP A 60 -6.79 2.90 15.67
C ASP A 60 -6.90 4.44 15.84
N LEU A 61 -5.95 5.19 15.28
CA LEU A 61 -5.96 6.67 15.29
C LEU A 61 -7.11 7.25 14.47
N ALA A 62 -7.45 6.65 13.34
CA ALA A 62 -8.54 7.09 12.47
C ALA A 62 -9.92 6.82 13.07
N GLU A 63 -10.07 5.76 13.87
CA GLU A 63 -11.33 5.37 14.51
C GLU A 63 -11.54 6.03 15.88
N LYS A 64 -10.47 6.14 16.68
CA LYS A 64 -10.55 6.59 18.08
C LYS A 64 -9.99 8.00 18.29
N GLY A 65 -9.22 8.53 17.34
CA GLY A 65 -8.56 9.83 17.43
C GLY A 65 -9.26 10.94 16.66
N LYS A 66 -8.93 12.18 17.02
CA LYS A 66 -9.31 13.38 16.25
C LYS A 66 -8.20 13.67 15.24
N LEU A 67 -8.29 13.07 14.05
CA LEU A 67 -7.41 13.43 12.93
C LEU A 67 -8.04 14.59 12.15
N SER A 68 -7.23 15.61 11.83
CA SER A 68 -7.59 16.55 10.77
C SER A 68 -7.65 15.83 9.41
N ASP A 69 -8.21 16.47 8.39
CA ASP A 69 -8.19 15.92 7.03
C ASP A 69 -6.76 15.69 6.53
N GLU A 70 -5.84 16.62 6.82
CA GLU A 70 -4.44 16.48 6.42
C GLU A 70 -3.78 15.27 7.10
N ALA A 71 -3.94 15.14 8.43
CA ALA A 71 -3.40 14.02 9.18
C ALA A 71 -4.03 12.69 8.75
N PHE A 72 -5.35 12.65 8.51
CA PHE A 72 -6.01 11.45 8.04
C PHE A 72 -5.46 10.99 6.69
N ASN A 73 -5.37 11.90 5.71
CA ASN A 73 -4.96 11.54 4.35
C ASN A 73 -3.46 11.20 4.25
N LYS A 74 -2.58 11.94 4.92
CA LYS A 74 -1.15 11.62 4.95
C LYS A 74 -0.86 10.35 5.75
N GLY A 75 -1.60 10.13 6.84
CA GLY A 75 -1.54 8.88 7.60
C GLY A 75 -1.98 7.68 6.76
N LEU A 76 -3.08 7.80 6.01
CA LEU A 76 -3.60 6.76 5.14
C LEU A 76 -2.59 6.35 4.07
N ALA A 77 -2.00 7.33 3.38
CA ALA A 77 -0.99 7.08 2.35
C ALA A 77 0.20 6.27 2.92
N ILE A 78 0.78 6.73 4.03
CA ILE A 78 1.92 6.05 4.67
C ILE A 78 1.52 4.66 5.18
N ALA A 79 0.38 4.54 5.86
CA ALA A 79 -0.08 3.29 6.41
C ALA A 79 -0.37 2.24 5.32
N TRP A 80 -0.83 2.69 4.15
CA TRP A 80 -1.07 1.84 2.99
C TRP A 80 0.22 1.42 2.30
N THR A 81 1.08 2.37 1.91
CA THR A 81 2.28 2.08 1.09
C THR A 81 3.42 1.48 1.90
N GLU A 82 3.52 1.81 3.19
CA GLU A 82 4.61 1.42 4.09
C GLU A 82 4.16 0.48 5.23
N GLY A 83 2.91 0.04 5.19
CA GLY A 83 2.31 -0.88 6.15
C GLY A 83 1.75 -2.15 5.50
N ARG A 84 0.84 -2.83 6.21
CA ARG A 84 0.11 -4.01 5.72
C ARG A 84 -1.40 -3.74 5.65
N GLY A 85 -1.81 -2.76 4.86
CA GLY A 85 -3.23 -2.42 4.68
C GLY A 85 -3.98 -3.30 3.68
N THR A 86 -3.25 -4.03 2.82
CA THR A 86 -3.84 -4.88 1.78
C THR A 86 -4.69 -6.00 2.40
N GLY A 87 -5.95 -6.11 1.97
CA GLY A 87 -6.90 -7.13 2.46
C GLY A 87 -7.73 -6.70 3.67
N ASP A 88 -7.51 -5.50 4.22
CA ASP A 88 -8.35 -4.97 5.29
C ASP A 88 -9.56 -4.20 4.72
N PHE A 89 -10.77 -4.60 5.12
CA PHE A 89 -12.02 -3.98 4.68
C PHE A 89 -12.13 -2.49 5.06
N ARG A 90 -11.41 -2.03 6.10
CA ARG A 90 -11.36 -0.62 6.51
C ARG A 90 -10.75 0.26 5.41
N ALA A 91 -9.89 -0.29 4.56
CA ALA A 91 -9.29 0.43 3.45
C ALA A 91 -10.36 1.02 2.51
N ILE A 92 -11.42 0.26 2.22
CA ILE A 92 -12.54 0.75 1.39
C ILE A 92 -13.16 2.00 2.02
N GLN A 93 -13.47 1.96 3.32
CA GLN A 93 -14.06 3.09 4.03
C GLN A 93 -13.12 4.31 4.05
N TYR A 94 -11.82 4.09 4.20
CA TYR A 94 -10.84 5.16 4.27
C TYR A 94 -10.61 5.82 2.91
N PHE A 95 -10.46 5.05 1.84
CA PHE A 95 -10.32 5.58 0.49
C PHE A 95 -11.62 6.15 -0.09
N MET A 96 -12.79 5.73 0.41
CA MET A 96 -14.07 6.40 0.10
C MET A 96 -14.14 7.83 0.66
N ARG A 97 -13.46 8.10 1.78
CA ARG A 97 -13.46 9.42 2.44
C ARG A 97 -12.23 10.27 2.12
N CYS A 98 -11.20 9.69 1.50
CA CYS A 98 -9.95 10.40 1.26
C CYS A 98 -10.14 11.58 0.31
N LYS A 99 -9.28 12.59 0.47
CA LYS A 99 -9.18 13.76 -0.41
C LYS A 99 -7.97 13.58 -1.30
N LYS A 100 -8.19 13.47 -2.61
CA LYS A 100 -7.15 13.23 -3.64
C LYS A 100 -5.96 14.16 -3.46
N GLU A 101 -6.23 15.45 -3.28
CA GLU A 101 -5.26 16.53 -3.11
C GLU A 101 -4.43 16.46 -1.82
N LEU A 102 -4.86 15.66 -0.84
CA LEU A 102 -4.14 15.47 0.42
C LEU A 102 -3.47 14.09 0.51
N VAL A 103 -4.11 13.05 -0.03
CA VAL A 103 -3.60 11.66 0.06
C VAL A 103 -2.45 11.42 -0.91
N MET A 104 -2.50 12.04 -2.09
CA MET A 104 -1.42 11.98 -3.08
C MET A 104 -0.38 13.08 -2.83
N ASN A 105 0.86 12.81 -3.24
CA ASN A 105 1.91 13.82 -3.34
C ASN A 105 1.79 14.61 -4.68
N GLU A 106 2.65 15.61 -4.88
CA GLU A 106 2.61 16.45 -6.07
C GLU A 106 2.83 15.68 -7.38
N GLU A 107 3.77 14.73 -7.38
CA GLU A 107 4.07 13.90 -8.55
C GLU A 107 2.92 12.96 -8.90
N GLU A 108 2.34 12.32 -7.88
CA GLU A 108 1.15 11.46 -8.00
C GLU A 108 -0.06 12.23 -8.51
N LEU A 109 -0.26 13.48 -8.05
CA LEU A 109 -1.31 14.35 -8.56
C LEU A 109 -1.07 14.75 -10.02
N VAL A 110 0.17 15.09 -10.40
CA VAL A 110 0.51 15.40 -11.79
C VAL A 110 0.23 14.20 -12.68
N TYR A 111 0.62 13.00 -12.25
CA TYR A 111 0.36 11.77 -12.97
C TYR A 111 -1.14 11.50 -13.09
N TYR A 112 -1.89 11.56 -11.99
CA TYR A 112 -3.34 11.39 -11.98
C TYR A 112 -4.04 12.34 -12.95
N ASN A 113 -3.67 13.63 -12.93
CA ASN A 113 -4.25 14.64 -13.82
C ASN A 113 -3.89 14.44 -15.29
N SER A 114 -2.80 13.71 -15.59
CA SER A 114 -2.40 13.36 -16.95
C SER A 114 -3.19 12.17 -17.53
N LEU A 115 -3.89 11.42 -16.68
CA LEU A 115 -4.69 10.27 -17.11
C LEU A 115 -5.86 10.71 -18.03
N PRO A 116 -6.19 9.90 -19.06
CA PRO A 116 -7.39 10.10 -19.86
C PRO A 116 -8.66 9.96 -19.01
N ASP A 117 -9.80 10.43 -19.52
CA ASP A 117 -11.07 10.35 -18.78
C ASP A 117 -11.55 8.92 -18.56
N LYS A 118 -11.26 8.02 -19.52
CA LYS A 118 -11.41 6.56 -19.38
C LYS A 118 -10.04 5.92 -19.25
N VAL A 119 -9.82 5.18 -18.17
CA VAL A 119 -8.53 4.58 -17.82
C VAL A 119 -8.67 3.06 -17.79
N THR A 120 -7.77 2.36 -18.47
CA THR A 120 -7.62 0.91 -18.32
C THR A 120 -6.69 0.63 -17.14
N LEU A 121 -7.19 -0.15 -16.19
CA LEU A 121 -6.42 -0.62 -15.04
C LEU A 121 -6.19 -2.13 -15.15
N TYR A 122 -5.07 -2.60 -14.63
CA TYR A 122 -4.64 -3.99 -14.67
C TYR A 122 -4.39 -4.52 -13.25
N ARG A 123 -4.63 -5.81 -13.03
CA ARG A 123 -4.29 -6.50 -11.79
C ARG A 123 -3.81 -7.91 -12.10
N GLY A 124 -2.63 -8.24 -11.58
CA GLY A 124 -2.15 -9.62 -11.54
C GLY A 124 -2.57 -10.27 -10.23
N CYS A 125 -3.29 -11.38 -10.30
CA CYS A 125 -3.82 -12.11 -9.14
C CYS A 125 -3.89 -13.61 -9.42
N SER A 126 -4.25 -14.40 -8.40
CA SER A 126 -4.65 -15.80 -8.63
C SER A 126 -6.00 -15.86 -9.35
N ILE A 127 -6.24 -16.93 -10.10
CA ILE A 127 -7.54 -17.21 -10.74
C ILE A 127 -8.61 -17.46 -9.67
N GLU A 128 -8.24 -18.08 -8.55
CA GLU A 128 -9.14 -18.24 -7.38
C GLU A 128 -9.66 -16.89 -6.83
N GLU A 129 -8.90 -15.79 -6.94
CA GLU A 129 -9.37 -14.45 -6.54
C GLU A 129 -10.52 -13.95 -7.44
N TYR A 130 -10.64 -14.49 -8.65
CA TYR A 130 -11.73 -14.19 -9.58
C TYR A 130 -12.92 -15.13 -9.41
N GLU A 131 -12.66 -16.43 -9.22
CA GLU A 131 -13.66 -17.49 -9.12
C GLU A 131 -14.04 -17.78 -7.66
N ASP A 132 -14.44 -16.77 -6.88
CA ASP A 132 -15.01 -17.06 -5.55
C ASP A 132 -16.32 -17.84 -5.73
N GLU A 133 -16.53 -18.91 -4.94
CA GLU A 133 -17.54 -19.98 -5.19
C GLU A 133 -19.00 -19.49 -5.28
N ASP A 134 -19.27 -18.23 -4.88
CA ASP A 134 -20.57 -17.57 -4.93
C ASP A 134 -20.78 -16.66 -6.17
N GLY A 135 -19.78 -16.53 -7.05
CA GLY A 135 -19.86 -15.75 -8.30
C GLY A 135 -19.72 -14.23 -8.13
N ASP A 136 -19.40 -13.75 -6.93
CA ASP A 136 -19.03 -12.35 -6.66
C ASP A 136 -17.50 -12.25 -6.68
N SER A 137 -16.90 -11.96 -7.84
CA SER A 137 -15.46 -11.72 -7.97
C SER A 137 -15.03 -10.56 -7.07
N CYS A 138 -14.33 -10.82 -5.97
CA CYS A 138 -13.87 -9.80 -5.04
C CYS A 138 -12.41 -9.44 -5.33
N PHE A 139 -12.17 -8.76 -6.45
CA PHE A 139 -10.84 -8.20 -6.68
C PHE A 139 -10.47 -7.23 -5.56
N GLY A 140 -9.24 -7.34 -5.07
CA GLY A 140 -8.68 -6.32 -4.19
C GLY A 140 -8.72 -4.93 -4.84
N ILE A 141 -8.75 -3.87 -4.02
CA ILE A 141 -8.91 -2.48 -4.49
C ILE A 141 -7.66 -1.89 -5.16
N SER A 142 -6.58 -2.66 -5.22
CA SER A 142 -5.27 -2.24 -5.71
C SER A 142 -5.09 -2.69 -7.16
N TRP A 143 -5.02 -1.73 -8.07
CA TRP A 143 -4.78 -1.97 -9.48
C TRP A 143 -3.50 -1.25 -9.89
N THR A 144 -3.09 -1.40 -11.14
CA THR A 144 -2.01 -0.61 -11.73
C THR A 144 -2.41 -0.10 -13.11
N THR A 145 -1.96 1.08 -13.47
CA THR A 145 -2.07 1.59 -14.86
C THR A 145 -1.03 0.96 -15.79
N SER A 146 -0.10 0.14 -15.26
CA SER A 146 1.00 -0.48 -16.00
C SER A 146 0.80 -1.98 -16.14
N ARG A 147 0.54 -2.45 -17.37
CA ARG A 147 0.33 -3.87 -17.64
C ARG A 147 1.53 -4.75 -17.27
N ASP A 148 2.75 -4.28 -17.51
CA ASP A 148 3.97 -5.04 -17.19
C ASP A 148 4.17 -5.23 -15.68
N VAL A 149 3.75 -4.25 -14.85
CA VAL A 149 3.68 -4.38 -13.39
C VAL A 149 2.64 -5.44 -13.01
N ALA A 150 1.46 -5.44 -13.63
CA ALA A 150 0.45 -6.46 -13.37
C ALA A 150 0.96 -7.87 -13.72
N GLU A 151 1.62 -8.05 -14.87
CA GLU A 151 2.24 -9.32 -15.25
C GLU A 151 3.35 -9.73 -14.26
N PHE A 152 4.15 -8.78 -13.75
CA PHE A 152 5.11 -9.08 -12.68
C PHE A 152 4.42 -9.65 -11.44
N PHE A 153 3.32 -9.05 -10.98
CA PHE A 153 2.61 -9.55 -9.80
C PHE A 153 1.96 -10.93 -10.02
N ALA A 154 1.42 -11.19 -11.20
CA ALA A 154 0.89 -12.52 -11.55
C ALA A 154 1.99 -13.59 -11.56
N PHE A 155 3.10 -13.33 -12.25
CA PHE A 155 4.03 -14.41 -12.63
C PHE A 155 5.35 -14.45 -11.84
N ARG A 156 5.62 -13.49 -10.94
CA ARG A 156 6.90 -13.42 -10.18
C ARG A 156 7.23 -14.64 -9.30
N ASN A 157 6.23 -15.44 -8.94
CA ASN A 157 6.41 -16.53 -7.98
C ASN A 157 6.34 -17.92 -8.63
N GLU A 158 6.29 -18.03 -9.96
CA GLU A 158 6.09 -19.31 -10.68
C GLU A 158 4.87 -20.10 -10.15
N GLN A 159 3.86 -19.37 -9.64
CA GLN A 159 2.62 -19.96 -9.15
C GLN A 159 1.74 -20.36 -10.33
N GLU A 160 1.24 -21.59 -10.28
CA GLU A 160 0.16 -22.04 -11.15
C GLU A 160 -1.13 -21.26 -10.81
N ASP A 161 -2.07 -21.21 -11.76
CA ASP A 161 -3.38 -20.57 -11.61
C ASP A 161 -3.30 -19.07 -11.27
N THR A 162 -2.45 -18.34 -12.00
CA THR A 162 -2.38 -16.86 -11.93
C THR A 162 -2.73 -16.24 -13.27
N ALA A 163 -3.28 -15.03 -13.24
CA ALA A 163 -3.69 -14.32 -14.43
C ALA A 163 -3.63 -12.80 -14.25
N VAL A 164 -3.64 -12.10 -15.36
CA VAL A 164 -3.83 -10.65 -15.42
C VAL A 164 -5.21 -10.35 -15.93
N TYR A 165 -5.94 -9.55 -15.15
CA TYR A 165 -7.23 -8.98 -15.53
C TYR A 165 -7.11 -7.49 -15.78
N SER A 166 -8.03 -6.96 -16.57
CA SER A 166 -8.19 -5.52 -16.76
C SER A 166 -9.63 -5.08 -16.57
N ILE A 167 -9.79 -3.83 -16.13
CA ILE A 167 -11.06 -3.12 -16.04
C ILE A 167 -10.92 -1.77 -16.74
N GLU A 168 -12.02 -1.26 -17.29
CA GLU A 168 -12.13 0.13 -17.71
C GLU A 168 -12.90 0.91 -16.63
N VAL A 169 -12.37 2.08 -16.25
CA VAL A 169 -12.96 2.94 -15.22
C VAL A 169 -12.97 4.40 -15.68
N ASP A 170 -13.91 5.18 -15.14
CA ASP A 170 -13.79 6.63 -15.21
C ASP A 170 -12.65 7.10 -14.28
N LYS A 171 -11.84 8.06 -14.74
CA LYS A 171 -10.75 8.66 -13.96
C LYS A 171 -11.20 9.16 -12.59
N GLU A 172 -12.44 9.61 -12.48
CA GLU A 172 -13.01 10.10 -11.23
C GLU A 172 -13.21 9.00 -10.17
N ASP A 173 -13.37 7.74 -10.60
CA ASP A 173 -13.57 6.59 -9.72
C ASP A 173 -12.28 6.11 -9.07
N ILE A 174 -11.12 6.42 -9.66
CA ILE A 174 -9.80 6.22 -9.05
C ILE A 174 -9.70 7.15 -7.82
N LYS A 175 -9.46 6.56 -6.63
CA LYS A 175 -9.42 7.29 -5.35
C LYS A 175 -8.05 7.87 -5.03
N ALA A 176 -7.00 7.15 -5.42
CA ALA A 176 -5.62 7.59 -5.25
C ALA A 176 -4.73 6.88 -6.27
N VAL A 177 -3.59 7.50 -6.59
CA VAL A 177 -2.49 6.87 -7.30
C VAL A 177 -1.25 6.96 -6.43
N PHE A 178 -0.52 5.85 -6.32
CA PHE A 178 0.77 5.78 -5.64
C PHE A 178 1.86 5.38 -6.63
N LEU A 179 2.84 6.25 -6.81
CA LEU A 179 3.97 6.02 -7.72
C LEU A 179 5.19 5.45 -7.00
N SER A 180 5.12 5.38 -5.67
CA SER A 180 6.14 4.73 -4.86
C SER A 180 6.37 3.28 -5.33
N ARG A 181 7.59 2.78 -5.14
CA ARG A 181 8.03 1.44 -5.58
C ARG A 181 7.99 1.20 -7.10
N ASN A 182 7.67 2.22 -7.91
CA ASN A 182 7.55 2.13 -9.37
C ASN A 182 6.46 1.15 -9.82
N GLU A 183 5.37 1.05 -9.06
CA GLU A 183 4.26 0.12 -9.30
C GLU A 183 3.06 0.78 -10.01
N PHE A 184 3.02 2.13 -10.06
CA PHE A 184 1.92 2.88 -10.65
C PHE A 184 0.55 2.44 -10.11
N GLU A 185 0.48 2.24 -8.80
CA GLU A 185 -0.69 1.68 -8.12
C GLU A 185 -1.86 2.66 -8.19
N ALA A 186 -3.03 2.18 -8.59
CA ALA A 186 -4.28 2.93 -8.61
C ALA A 186 -5.29 2.26 -7.67
N ILE A 187 -5.81 3.02 -6.72
CA ILE A 187 -6.85 2.54 -5.81
C ILE A 187 -8.21 2.75 -6.43
N CYS A 188 -8.91 1.66 -6.72
CA CYS A 188 -10.23 1.66 -7.35
C CYS A 188 -11.09 0.51 -6.82
N PHE A 189 -12.38 0.76 -6.60
CA PHE A 189 -13.30 -0.22 -6.01
C PHE A 189 -14.01 -1.11 -7.03
N GLY A 190 -13.68 -0.97 -8.31
CA GLY A 190 -14.26 -1.72 -9.41
C GLY A 190 -14.33 -0.89 -10.68
N GLY A 191 -14.73 -1.55 -11.76
CA GLY A 191 -14.96 -0.94 -13.07
C GLY A 191 -16.00 -1.74 -13.83
N ASP A 192 -15.98 -1.61 -15.16
CA ASP A 192 -16.72 -2.54 -16.02
C ASP A 192 -16.29 -4.00 -15.77
N GLU A 193 -17.00 -4.95 -16.37
CA GLU A 193 -16.71 -6.38 -16.25
C GLU A 193 -15.23 -6.68 -16.52
N ALA A 194 -14.59 -7.36 -15.57
CA ALA A 194 -13.17 -7.67 -15.67
C ALA A 194 -12.89 -8.57 -16.88
N THR A 195 -11.91 -8.18 -17.68
CA THR A 195 -11.50 -8.90 -18.88
C THR A 195 -10.16 -9.59 -18.64
N LEU A 196 -10.11 -10.91 -18.86
CA LEU A 196 -8.86 -11.67 -18.87
C LEU A 196 -7.93 -11.14 -19.97
N VAL A 197 -6.74 -10.70 -19.57
CA VAL A 197 -5.71 -10.16 -20.48
C VAL A 197 -4.73 -11.25 -20.89
N THR A 198 -4.24 -12.01 -19.92
CA THR A 198 -3.32 -13.14 -20.13
C THR A 198 -3.29 -14.02 -18.88
N ASP A 199 -3.17 -15.33 -19.06
CA ASP A 199 -2.92 -16.35 -18.03
C ASP A 199 -1.48 -16.89 -18.10
N GLU A 200 -0.69 -16.42 -19.06
CA GLU A 200 0.70 -16.80 -19.26
C GLU A 200 1.62 -15.55 -19.32
N PRO A 201 2.90 -15.66 -18.94
CA PRO A 201 3.86 -14.58 -19.06
C PRO A 201 4.07 -14.14 -20.51
N THR A 202 4.09 -12.83 -20.76
CA THR A 202 4.37 -12.29 -22.11
C THR A 202 5.77 -11.67 -22.21
N GLU A 203 6.09 -11.11 -23.38
CA GLU A 203 7.30 -10.30 -23.56
C GLU A 203 7.34 -9.10 -22.58
N LEU A 204 6.18 -8.59 -22.12
CA LEU A 204 6.14 -7.50 -21.14
C LEU A 204 6.74 -7.92 -19.80
N TYR A 205 6.34 -9.08 -19.26
CA TYR A 205 6.96 -9.67 -18.08
C TYR A 205 8.48 -9.86 -18.27
N THR A 206 8.87 -10.44 -19.40
CA THR A 206 10.28 -10.73 -19.69
C THR A 206 11.11 -9.44 -19.72
N ASN A 207 10.63 -8.42 -20.44
CA ASN A 207 11.27 -7.11 -20.53
C ASN A 207 11.31 -6.40 -19.17
N TYR A 208 10.27 -6.55 -18.34
CA TYR A 208 10.23 -5.98 -16.99
C TYR A 208 11.32 -6.59 -16.10
N MET A 209 11.46 -7.91 -16.12
CA MET A 209 12.48 -8.63 -15.35
C MET A 209 13.91 -8.27 -15.81
N GLU A 210 14.13 -8.10 -17.11
CA GLU A 210 15.41 -7.63 -17.64
C GLU A 210 15.77 -6.22 -17.16
N ARG A 211 14.83 -5.28 -17.19
CA ARG A 211 15.05 -3.92 -16.65
C ARG A 211 15.35 -3.95 -15.15
N LYS A 212 14.61 -4.74 -14.37
CA LYS A 212 14.85 -4.88 -12.92
C LYS A 212 16.22 -5.46 -12.61
N LYS A 213 16.69 -6.40 -13.42
CA LYS A 213 18.04 -6.96 -13.31
C LYS A 213 19.10 -5.90 -13.61
N GLN A 214 18.93 -5.11 -14.68
CA GLN A 214 19.84 -4.02 -15.02
C GLN A 214 19.90 -2.96 -13.91
N GLU A 215 18.75 -2.53 -13.38
CA GLU A 215 18.68 -1.59 -12.24
C GLU A 215 19.45 -2.11 -11.02
N LEU A 216 19.29 -3.40 -10.69
CA LEU A 216 19.99 -4.04 -9.59
C LEU A 216 21.50 -4.11 -9.84
N ASP A 217 21.91 -4.50 -11.04
CA ASP A 217 23.33 -4.57 -11.43
C ASP A 217 23.98 -3.17 -11.36
N GLU A 218 23.29 -2.13 -11.81
CA GLU A 218 23.78 -0.74 -11.70
C GLU A 218 23.89 -0.26 -10.25
N PHE A 219 22.95 -0.64 -9.39
CA PHE A 219 22.99 -0.30 -7.98
C PHE A 219 24.14 -1.00 -7.24
N MET A 220 24.36 -2.28 -7.52
CA MET A 220 25.42 -3.07 -6.89
C MET A 220 26.83 -2.68 -7.35
N ASN A 221 26.95 -2.01 -8.51
CA ASN A 221 28.21 -1.55 -9.08
C ASN A 221 28.54 -0.07 -8.77
N LYS A 222 27.71 0.62 -7.96
CA LYS A 222 27.96 1.97 -7.44
C LYS A 222 28.47 1.92 -6.00
#